data_AF-A0A849BE46-F1
#
_entry.id   AF-A0A849BE46-F1
#
_cell.length_a   1.000
_cell.length_b   1.000
_cell.length_c   1.000
_cell.angle_alpha   90.00
_cell.angle_beta   90.00
_cell.angle_gamma   90.00
#
_symmetry.space_group_name_H-M   'P 1'
#
loop_
_entity.id
_entity.type
_entity.pdbx_description
1 polymer ?
#
loop_
_entity_poly.entity_id
_entity_poly.type
_entity_poly.pdbx_seq_one_letter_code
_entity_poly.pdbx_strand_id
1 'polypeptide(L)'
;MAHGGKREGAGRPKGTPNKLTKDVREAILQVAEGLGGPEGMLRWAQTNEVNERIFWSQIYPKVLPKEVKAELTGEDGGPISVIQRVVVDPKGQK
;
A
#
# COMPACT_ATOMS: atom_id res chain seq x y z
N MET A 1 -30.67 3.68 41.60
CA MET A 1 -29.84 4.64 40.85
C MET A 1 -29.54 4.02 39.49
N ALA A 2 -29.94 4.65 38.38
CA ALA A 2 -29.84 4.06 37.05
C ALA A 2 -28.39 4.12 36.54
N HIS A 3 -27.66 3.01 36.62
CA HIS A 3 -26.33 2.88 36.04
C HIS A 3 -26.44 2.50 34.56
N GLY A 4 -25.89 3.35 33.67
CA GLY A 4 -25.44 2.92 32.34
C GLY A 4 -26.40 3.00 31.15
N GLY A 5 -27.26 4.02 31.05
CA GLY A 5 -28.00 4.30 29.81
C GLY A 5 -27.11 4.79 28.67
N LYS A 6 -27.49 4.50 27.41
CA LYS A 6 -26.84 4.98 26.17
C LYS A 6 -26.90 6.52 26.14
N ARG A 7 -25.80 7.18 26.51
CA ARG A 7 -25.62 8.63 26.35
C ARG A 7 -25.05 8.91 24.97
N GLU A 8 -25.36 10.05 24.38
CA GLU A 8 -24.65 10.51 23.18
C GLU A 8 -23.15 10.61 23.50
N GLY A 9 -22.30 9.95 22.71
CA GLY A 9 -20.87 9.82 22.98
C GLY A 9 -20.47 8.71 23.97
N ALA A 10 -21.40 7.89 24.46
CA ALA A 10 -21.05 6.71 25.26
C ALA A 10 -20.42 5.62 24.39
N GLY A 11 -19.19 5.21 24.75
CA GLY A 11 -18.43 4.18 24.06
C GLY A 11 -17.08 4.68 23.56
N ARG A 12 -16.30 3.80 22.92
CA ARG A 12 -15.04 4.19 22.31
C ARG A 12 -15.34 5.02 21.04
N PRO A 13 -14.74 6.22 20.87
CA PRO A 13 -14.97 7.04 19.69
C PRO A 13 -14.68 6.29 18.40
N LYS A 14 -15.50 6.54 17.37
CA LYS A 14 -15.30 5.96 16.04
C LYS A 14 -13.94 6.40 15.48
N GLY A 15 -13.15 5.45 15.00
CA GLY A 15 -11.82 5.72 14.44
C GLY A 15 -10.66 5.67 15.46
N THR A 16 -10.93 5.55 16.76
CA THR A 16 -9.85 5.30 17.73
C THR A 16 -9.18 3.97 17.41
N PRO A 17 -7.84 3.90 17.23
CA PRO A 17 -7.12 2.66 16.98
C PRO A 17 -7.25 1.65 18.14
N ASN A 18 -7.13 0.35 17.85
CA ASN A 18 -7.15 -0.68 18.89
C ASN A 18 -5.90 -0.56 19.76
N LYS A 19 -6.08 -0.46 21.09
CA LYS A 19 -4.98 -0.35 22.05
C LYS A 19 -3.96 -1.47 21.86
N LEU A 20 -4.40 -2.73 21.83
CA LEU A 20 -3.50 -3.87 21.64
C LEU A 20 -2.69 -3.76 20.33
N THR A 21 -3.34 -3.41 19.22
CA THR A 21 -2.66 -3.26 17.93
C THR A 21 -1.69 -2.09 17.92
N LYS A 22 -2.02 -0.99 18.60
CA LYS A 22 -1.15 0.17 18.76
C LYS A 22 0.10 -0.20 19.58
N ASP A 23 -0.10 -0.83 20.74
CA ASP A 23 0.98 -1.19 21.65
C ASP A 23 1.93 -2.22 21.00
N VAL A 24 1.39 -3.22 20.29
CA VAL A 24 2.19 -4.17 19.52
C VAL A 24 2.98 -3.49 18.40
N ARG A 25 2.38 -2.53 17.68
CA ARG A 25 3.10 -1.74 16.67
C ARG A 25 4.25 -0.97 17.31
N GLU A 26 4.03 -0.31 18.44
CA GLU A 26 5.06 0.46 19.13
C GLU A 26 6.21 -0.43 19.61
N ALA A 27 5.92 -1.60 20.18
CA ALA A 27 6.93 -2.56 20.59
C ALA A 27 7.79 -3.04 19.41
N ILE A 28 7.17 -3.34 18.26
CA ILE A 28 7.90 -3.76 17.04
C ILE A 28 8.80 -2.63 16.54
N LEU A 29 8.33 -1.38 16.54
CA LEU A 29 9.13 -0.23 16.11
C LEU A 29 10.33 0.00 17.06
N GLN A 30 10.13 -0.14 18.36
CA GLN A 30 11.22 -0.02 19.34
C GLN A 30 12.29 -1.10 19.14
N VAL A 31 11.89 -2.34 18.87
CA VAL A 31 12.85 -3.42 18.56
C VAL A 31 13.57 -3.14 17.25
N ALA A 32 12.87 -2.68 16.21
CA ALA A 32 13.48 -2.34 14.93
C ALA A 32 14.54 -1.22 15.08
N GLU A 33 14.25 -0.20 15.89
CA GLU A 33 15.20 0.86 16.22
C GLU A 33 16.41 0.32 16.98
N GLY A 34 16.18 -0.54 17.99
CA GLY A 34 17.24 -1.17 18.80
C GLY A 34 18.16 -2.09 18.00
N LEU A 35 17.68 -2.70 16.91
CA LEU A 35 18.49 -3.48 15.97
C LEU A 35 19.38 -2.62 15.05
N GLY A 36 19.27 -1.30 15.17
CA GLY A 36 20.09 -0.33 14.44
C GLY A 36 19.33 0.43 13.36
N GLY A 37 17.99 0.37 13.33
CA GLY A 37 17.17 1.20 12.45
C GLY A 37 17.54 1.07 10.96
N PRO A 38 17.47 2.17 10.19
CA PRO A 38 17.85 2.19 8.78
C PRO A 38 19.28 1.70 8.52
N GLU A 39 20.23 2.06 9.37
CA GLU A 39 21.64 1.70 9.24
C GLU A 39 21.86 0.19 9.46
N GLY A 40 21.14 -0.39 10.42
CA GLY A 40 21.09 -1.83 10.67
C GLY A 40 20.52 -2.58 9.47
N MET A 41 19.45 -2.04 8.87
CA MET A 41 18.86 -2.61 7.65
C MET A 41 19.82 -2.54 6.45
N LEU A 42 20.55 -1.43 6.27
CA LEU A 42 21.56 -1.29 5.23
C LEU A 42 22.69 -2.31 5.42
N ARG A 43 23.24 -2.42 6.63
CA ARG A 43 24.30 -3.42 6.94
C ARG A 43 23.81 -4.84 6.70
N TRP A 44 22.59 -5.16 7.12
CA TRP A 44 21.98 -6.47 6.87
C TRP A 44 21.84 -6.76 5.38
N ALA A 45 21.32 -5.81 4.59
CA ALA A 45 21.17 -5.97 3.14
C ALA A 45 22.51 -6.20 2.44
N GLN A 46 23.57 -5.51 2.88
CA GLN A 46 24.93 -5.64 2.34
C GLN A 46 25.66 -6.92 2.78
N THR A 47 25.15 -7.66 3.77
CA THR A 47 25.86 -8.82 4.33
C THR A 47 26.01 -9.96 3.32
N ASN A 48 25.02 -10.16 2.43
CA ASN A 48 25.10 -11.13 1.34
C ASN A 48 24.04 -10.84 0.26
N GLU A 49 24.23 -11.44 -0.93
CA GLU A 49 23.35 -11.27 -2.09
C GLU A 49 21.90 -11.74 -1.85
N VAL A 50 21.69 -12.70 -0.94
CA VAL A 50 20.34 -13.19 -0.62
C VAL A 50 19.56 -12.13 0.15
N ASN A 51 20.18 -11.46 1.12
CA ASN A 51 19.58 -10.37 1.88
C ASN A 51 19.25 -9.17 0.97
N GLU A 52 20.18 -8.80 0.09
CA GLU A 52 19.95 -7.76 -0.92
C GLU A 52 18.76 -8.12 -1.83
N ARG A 53 18.71 -9.37 -2.33
CA ARG A 53 17.58 -9.85 -3.13
C ARG A 53 16.27 -9.77 -2.36
N ILE A 54 16.24 -10.13 -1.07
CA ILE A 54 15.05 -10.04 -0.22
C ILE A 54 14.61 -8.58 -0.06
N PHE A 55 15.56 -7.67 0.17
CA PHE A 55 15.26 -6.25 0.28
C PHE A 55 14.53 -5.73 -0.98
N TRP A 56 15.11 -6.00 -2.16
CA TRP A 56 14.54 -5.54 -3.42
C TRP A 56 13.24 -6.25 -3.82
N SER A 57 13.10 -7.53 -3.50
CA SER A 57 11.93 -8.32 -3.94
C SER A 57 10.74 -8.30 -2.97
N GLN A 58 10.98 -8.09 -1.67
CA GLN A 58 9.93 -8.25 -0.65
C GLN A 58 9.69 -7.01 0.20
N ILE A 59 10.69 -6.15 0.39
CA ILE A 59 10.58 -4.96 1.24
C ILE A 59 10.28 -3.74 0.39
N TYR A 60 11.17 -3.41 -0.56
CA TYR A 60 11.04 -2.23 -1.41
C TYR A 60 9.69 -2.13 -2.16
N PRO A 61 9.11 -3.20 -2.72
CA PRO A 61 7.83 -3.10 -3.42
C PRO A 61 6.65 -2.72 -2.52
N LYS A 62 6.74 -2.96 -1.20
CA LYS A 62 5.67 -2.66 -0.25
C LYS A 62 5.62 -1.18 0.15
N VAL A 63 6.72 -0.45 -0.01
CA VAL A 63 6.78 1.00 0.23
C VAL A 63 6.44 1.80 -1.03
N LEU A 64 6.45 1.16 -2.21
CA LEU A 64 6.00 1.81 -3.43
C LEU A 64 4.50 2.13 -3.36
N PRO A 65 4.07 3.27 -3.92
CA PRO A 65 2.65 3.56 -4.11
C PRO A 65 1.98 2.44 -4.90
N LYS A 66 0.94 1.82 -4.33
CA LYS A 66 0.17 0.74 -4.99
C LYS A 66 -0.70 1.24 -6.14
N GLU A 67 -0.95 2.55 -6.15
CA GLU A 67 -1.69 3.24 -7.19
C GLU A 67 -0.73 4.21 -7.86
N VAL A 68 -0.27 3.87 -9.06
CA VAL A 68 0.19 4.88 -10.00
C VAL A 68 -1.09 5.57 -10.46
N LYS A 69 -1.40 6.74 -9.89
CA LYS A 69 -2.42 7.64 -10.44
C LYS A 69 -1.92 8.21 -11.76
N ALA A 70 -1.74 7.35 -12.75
CA ALA A 70 -1.81 7.78 -14.13
C ALA A 70 -3.29 8.05 -14.34
N GLU A 71 -3.67 9.32 -14.29
CA GLU A 71 -4.93 9.76 -14.87
C GLU A 71 -4.87 9.36 -16.35
N LEU A 72 -5.44 8.20 -16.68
CA LEU A 72 -5.69 7.77 -18.04
C LEU A 72 -6.88 8.59 -18.56
N THR A 73 -6.70 9.91 -18.59
CA THR A 73 -7.63 10.85 -19.17
C THR A 73 -7.30 11.00 -20.65
N GLY A 74 -8.32 10.96 -21.51
CA GLY A 74 -8.19 11.49 -22.87
C GLY A 74 -7.88 12.99 -22.83
N GLU A 75 -7.62 13.58 -23.99
CA GLU A 75 -7.55 15.04 -24.14
C GLU A 75 -8.77 15.68 -23.43
N ASP A 76 -8.52 16.65 -22.55
CA ASP A 76 -9.50 17.34 -21.71
C ASP A 76 -10.22 16.54 -20.59
N GLY A 77 -9.65 15.42 -20.10
CA GLY A 77 -10.23 14.74 -18.92
C GLY A 77 -11.38 13.78 -19.24
N GLY A 78 -11.67 13.57 -20.54
CA GLY A 78 -12.73 12.68 -21.01
C GLY A 78 -12.38 11.19 -20.97
N PRO A 79 -13.38 10.29 -21.04
CA PRO A 79 -13.16 8.85 -21.10
C PRO A 79 -12.40 8.46 -22.37
N ILE A 80 -11.45 7.54 -22.26
CA ILE A 80 -10.73 6.99 -23.42
C ILE A 80 -11.70 6.11 -24.23
N SER A 81 -12.22 6.64 -25.34
CA SER A 81 -13.00 5.87 -26.31
C SER A 81 -12.23 5.73 -27.62
N VAL A 82 -11.52 4.62 -27.79
CA VAL A 82 -10.93 4.23 -29.09
C VAL A 82 -11.93 3.33 -29.80
N ILE A 83 -12.63 3.89 -30.81
CA ILE A 83 -13.46 3.09 -31.72
C ILE A 83 -12.62 2.85 -32.99
N GLN A 84 -12.04 1.66 -33.11
CA GLN A 84 -11.29 1.26 -34.31
C GLN A 84 -12.21 0.44 -35.22
N ARG A 85 -12.57 1.00 -36.37
CA ARG A 85 -13.33 0.28 -37.41
C ARG A 85 -12.35 -0.35 -38.39
N VAL A 86 -12.16 -1.66 -38.29
CA VAL A 86 -11.43 -2.44 -39.31
C VAL A 86 -12.44 -2.86 -40.38
N VAL A 87 -12.33 -2.28 -41.58
CA VAL A 87 -13.08 -2.76 -42.75
C VAL A 87 -12.25 -3.87 -43.39
N VAL A 88 -12.69 -5.11 -43.22
CA VAL A 88 -12.10 -6.25 -43.92
C VAL A 88 -12.71 -6.31 -45.31
N ASP A 89 -11.89 -6.06 -46.33
CA ASP A 89 -12.27 -6.29 -47.73
C ASP A 89 -12.39 -7.81 -47.97
N PRO A 90 -13.53 -8.34 -48.45
CA PRO A 90 -13.72 -9.77 -48.67
C PRO A 90 -12.78 -10.37 -49.73
N LYS A 91 -12.02 -9.57 -50.48
CA LYS A 91 -11.11 -10.05 -51.55
C LYS A 91 -9.65 -10.21 -51.11
N GLY A 92 -9.42 -10.51 -49.83
CA GLY A 92 -8.10 -10.74 -49.23
C GLY A 92 -7.80 -12.17 -48.79
N GLN A 93 -8.57 -13.19 -49.19
CA GLN A 93 -8.09 -14.58 -49.16
C GLN A 93 -7.39 -14.89 -50.49
N LYS A 94 -6.06 -14.86 -50.46
CA LYS A 94 -5.17 -15.53 -51.40
C LYS A 94 -4.07 -16.22 -50.63
#